data_AF-A0A935NJH2-F1
#
_entry.id   AF-A0A935NJH2-F1
#
_cell.length_a   1.000
_cell.length_b   1.000
_cell.length_c   1.000
_cell.angle_alpha   90.00
_cell.angle_beta   90.00
_cell.angle_gamma   90.00
#
_symmetry.space_group_name_H-M   'P 1'
#
loop_
_entity.id
_entity.type
_entity.pdbx_description
1 polymer ?
#
loop_
_entity_poly.entity_id
_entity_poly.type
_entity_poly.pdbx_seq_one_letter_code
_entity_poly.pdbx_strand_id
1 'polypeptide(L)'
;MNPDTPPLLVDSITEAIGTGAGRVVVSGSHGGISAGRFALQAGVRLAVFNDAGVGRDRAGVAGLDLLQAQGIAACTVSHDSARIGESASTFEYGVISHANAAAAAMGAAAGLRLRDWLATLAG
;
A
#
# COMPACT_ATOMS: atom_id res chain seq x y z
N MET A 1 -8.10 -9.00 -15.51
CA MET A 1 -8.87 -8.30 -14.45
C MET A 1 -9.28 -6.95 -15.02
N ASN A 2 -10.50 -6.49 -14.75
CA ASN A 2 -11.00 -5.24 -15.31
C ASN A 2 -10.23 -4.04 -14.70
N PRO A 3 -9.48 -3.24 -15.48
CA PRO A 3 -8.73 -2.08 -14.96
C PRO A 3 -9.63 -1.05 -14.25
N ASP A 4 -10.94 -1.08 -14.51
CA ASP A 4 -11.94 -0.23 -13.84
C ASP A 4 -12.30 -0.62 -12.39
N THR A 5 -11.73 -1.68 -11.83
CA THR A 5 -12.09 -2.11 -10.47
C THR A 5 -11.49 -1.15 -9.43
N PRO A 6 -12.31 -0.46 -8.61
CA PRO A 6 -11.79 0.50 -7.65
C PRO A 6 -10.95 -0.19 -6.55
N PRO A 7 -9.98 0.53 -5.96
CA PRO A 7 -9.21 0.03 -4.83
C PRO A 7 -10.10 -0.46 -3.68
N LEU A 8 -9.71 -1.56 -3.04
CA LEU A 8 -10.29 -1.99 -1.78
C LEU A 8 -9.71 -1.12 -0.66
N LEU A 9 -10.56 -0.36 0.03
CA LEU A 9 -10.17 0.38 1.22
C LEU A 9 -10.45 -0.46 2.47
N VAL A 10 -9.45 -0.65 3.33
CA VAL A 10 -9.57 -1.38 4.60
C VAL A 10 -8.76 -0.72 5.70
N ASP A 11 -9.36 -0.44 6.84
CA ASP A 11 -8.65 0.28 7.92
C ASP A 11 -7.54 -0.59 8.52
N SER A 12 -7.77 -1.90 8.61
CA SER A 12 -6.76 -2.92 8.89
C SER A 12 -6.49 -3.82 7.68
N ILE A 13 -5.22 -4.08 7.38
CA ILE A 13 -4.83 -4.98 6.30
C ILE A 13 -5.36 -6.42 6.49
N THR A 14 -5.68 -6.82 7.73
CA THR A 14 -6.27 -8.13 8.01
C THR A 14 -7.64 -8.31 7.36
N GLU A 15 -8.38 -7.22 7.13
CA GLU A 15 -9.70 -7.24 6.48
C GLU A 15 -9.62 -7.56 4.97
N ALA A 16 -8.43 -7.44 4.38
CA ALA A 16 -8.20 -7.81 2.99
C ALA A 16 -8.14 -9.34 2.79
N ILE A 17 -8.00 -10.13 3.85
CA ILE A 17 -7.96 -11.60 3.73
C ILE A 17 -9.31 -12.09 3.20
N GLY A 18 -9.28 -12.81 2.08
CA GLY A 18 -10.47 -13.33 1.38
C GLY A 18 -11.12 -12.35 0.40
N THR A 19 -10.94 -11.03 0.58
CA THR A 19 -11.58 -10.00 -0.26
C THR A 19 -10.60 -9.23 -1.16
N GLY A 20 -9.30 -9.29 -0.84
CA GLY A 20 -8.22 -8.53 -1.48
C GLY A 20 -7.48 -9.26 -2.61
N ALA A 21 -7.81 -10.53 -2.87
CA ALA A 21 -7.09 -11.36 -3.84
C ALA A 21 -7.06 -10.72 -5.23
N GLY A 22 -5.84 -10.48 -5.74
CA GLY A 22 -5.56 -9.84 -7.03
C GLY A 22 -5.92 -8.35 -7.11
N ARG A 23 -6.40 -7.73 -6.03
CA ARG A 23 -6.84 -6.33 -6.04
C ARG A 23 -5.74 -5.37 -5.62
N VAL A 24 -5.97 -4.09 -5.95
CA VAL A 24 -5.29 -2.97 -5.29
C VAL A 24 -5.95 -2.77 -3.92
N VAL A 25 -5.17 -2.85 -2.85
CA VAL A 25 -5.63 -2.64 -1.48
C VAL A 25 -4.95 -1.41 -0.90
N VAL A 26 -5.75 -0.46 -0.43
CA VAL A 26 -5.27 0.72 0.31
C VAL A 26 -5.66 0.54 1.77
N SER A 27 -4.66 0.45 2.63
CA SER A 27 -4.86 0.15 4.03
C SER A 27 -4.50 1.31 4.95
N GLY A 28 -5.24 1.46 6.05
CA GLY A 28 -4.86 2.33 7.17
C GLY A 28 -3.70 1.77 8.01
N SER A 29 -3.26 0.52 7.79
CA SER A 29 -2.16 -0.10 8.54
C SER A 29 -0.80 0.52 8.23
N HIS A 30 0.15 0.38 9.15
CA HIS A 30 1.56 0.70 8.88
C HIS A 30 2.20 -0.35 7.94
N GLY A 31 3.23 0.03 7.18
CA GLY A 31 3.92 -0.84 6.21
C GLY A 31 4.95 -1.81 6.81
N GLY A 32 4.80 -2.20 8.07
CA GLY A 32 5.76 -3.08 8.74
C GLY A 32 5.64 -4.55 8.36
N ILE A 33 6.56 -5.40 8.84
CA ILE A 33 6.62 -6.83 8.51
C ILE A 33 5.30 -7.57 8.78
N SER A 34 4.63 -7.29 9.90
CA SER A 34 3.35 -7.92 10.24
C SER A 34 2.29 -7.63 9.19
N ALA A 35 2.14 -6.35 8.79
CA ALA A 35 1.19 -5.95 7.77
C ALA A 35 1.54 -6.53 6.39
N GLY A 36 2.82 -6.58 6.04
CA GLY A 36 3.30 -7.23 4.83
C GLY A 36 2.91 -8.71 4.75
N ARG A 37 2.95 -9.46 5.86
CA ARG A 37 2.50 -10.87 5.89
C ARG A 37 1.01 -11.02 5.63
N PHE A 38 0.18 -10.12 6.17
CA PHE A 38 -1.26 -10.16 5.91
C PHE A 38 -1.60 -9.78 4.46
N ALA A 39 -0.89 -8.81 3.89
CA ALA A 39 -1.04 -8.48 2.47
C ALA A 39 -0.64 -9.65 1.56
N LEU A 40 0.45 -10.36 1.90
CA LEU A 40 0.86 -11.59 1.23
C LEU A 40 -0.22 -12.67 1.35
N GLN A 41 -0.74 -12.92 2.56
CA GLN A 41 -1.81 -13.88 2.79
C GLN A 41 -3.10 -13.53 2.03
N ALA A 42 -3.42 -12.25 1.92
CA ALA A 42 -4.57 -11.76 1.16
C ALA A 42 -4.39 -11.90 -0.37
N GLY A 43 -3.18 -12.20 -0.85
CA GLY A 43 -2.89 -12.39 -2.27
C GLY A 43 -3.11 -11.13 -3.10
N VAL A 44 -2.81 -9.95 -2.55
CA VAL A 44 -3.06 -8.66 -3.21
C VAL A 44 -2.17 -8.46 -4.42
N ARG A 45 -2.63 -7.67 -5.40
CA ARG A 45 -1.80 -7.21 -6.53
C ARG A 45 -0.92 -6.04 -6.12
N LEU A 46 -1.49 -5.11 -5.36
CA LEU A 46 -0.81 -3.93 -4.84
C LEU A 46 -1.25 -3.70 -3.39
N ALA A 47 -0.29 -3.50 -2.48
CA ALA A 47 -0.57 -3.08 -1.11
C ALA A 47 -0.11 -1.63 -0.88
N VAL A 48 -0.99 -0.79 -0.38
CA VAL A 48 -0.66 0.57 0.08
C VAL A 48 -0.84 0.65 1.58
N PHE A 49 0.17 1.18 2.27
CA PHE A 49 0.19 1.35 3.72
C PHE A 49 0.49 2.80 4.11
N ASN A 50 0.50 3.08 5.41
CA ASN A 50 1.11 4.25 6.00
C ASN A 50 2.56 3.95 6.43
N ASP A 51 3.50 4.89 6.29
CA ASP A 51 4.88 4.66 6.76
C ASP A 51 5.05 4.74 8.28
N ALA A 52 4.08 5.31 8.99
CA ALA A 52 4.06 5.47 10.44
C ALA A 52 5.37 6.08 10.99
N GLY A 53 5.94 7.05 10.27
CA GLY A 53 7.20 7.70 10.64
C GLY A 53 8.42 6.82 10.43
N VAL A 54 8.29 5.72 9.69
CA VAL A 54 9.32 4.72 9.34
C VAL A 54 9.84 3.93 10.54
N GLY A 55 9.95 4.54 11.71
CA GLY A 55 10.42 3.91 12.94
C GLY A 55 11.90 3.52 12.89
N ARG A 56 12.38 2.99 14.02
CA ARG A 56 13.75 2.48 14.15
C ARG A 56 14.00 1.36 13.14
N ASP A 57 15.17 1.36 12.52
CA ASP A 57 15.61 0.32 11.58
C ASP A 57 14.61 0.05 10.44
N ARG A 58 13.88 1.10 10.01
CA ARG A 58 12.86 1.04 8.95
C ARG A 58 11.63 0.17 9.27
N ALA A 59 11.34 -0.07 10.55
CA ALA A 59 10.27 -0.98 11.00
C ALA A 59 8.88 -0.72 10.40
N GLY A 60 8.52 0.55 10.15
CA GLY A 60 7.25 1.00 9.58
C GLY A 60 7.12 0.78 8.07
N VAL A 61 8.21 0.44 7.37
CA VAL A 61 8.21 0.17 5.91
C VAL A 61 8.86 -1.17 5.55
N ALA A 62 9.33 -1.94 6.53
CA ALA A 62 10.03 -3.20 6.31
C ALA A 62 9.19 -4.27 5.58
N GLY A 63 7.86 -4.16 5.60
CA GLY A 63 6.96 -5.02 4.84
C GLY A 63 7.10 -4.86 3.32
N LEU A 64 7.61 -3.72 2.84
CA LEU A 64 7.86 -3.48 1.42
C LEU A 64 8.88 -4.46 0.84
N ASP A 65 9.95 -4.76 1.58
CA ASP A 65 10.99 -5.70 1.17
C ASP A 65 10.48 -7.15 1.16
N LEU A 66 9.65 -7.50 2.15
CA LEU A 66 8.97 -8.80 2.20
C LEU A 66 8.09 -9.01 0.97
N LEU A 67 7.27 -8.02 0.62
CA LEU A 67 6.39 -8.10 -0.55
C LEU A 67 7.19 -8.08 -1.86
N GLN A 68 8.29 -7.32 -1.92
CA GLN A 68 9.20 -7.31 -3.06
C GLN A 68 9.78 -8.70 -3.33
N ALA A 69 10.20 -9.42 -2.29
CA ALA A 69 10.72 -10.78 -2.42
C ALA A 69 9.69 -11.78 -2.97
N GLN A 70 8.39 -11.44 -2.89
CA GLN A 70 7.29 -12.24 -3.42
C GLN A 70 6.77 -11.70 -4.76
N GLY A 71 7.41 -10.67 -5.33
CA GLY A 71 6.97 -10.04 -6.57
C GLY A 71 5.67 -9.22 -6.44
N ILE A 72 5.26 -8.88 -5.21
CA ILE A 72 4.06 -8.09 -4.95
C ILE A 72 4.45 -6.62 -4.86
N ALA A 73 3.78 -5.79 -5.65
CA ALA A 73 3.98 -4.35 -5.64
C ALA A 73 3.44 -3.75 -4.33
N ALA A 74 4.22 -2.88 -3.70
CA ALA A 74 3.82 -2.25 -2.46
C ALA A 74 4.44 -0.86 -2.31
N CYS A 75 3.68 0.04 -1.68
CA CYS A 75 4.17 1.37 -1.30
C CYS A 75 3.58 1.82 0.04
N THR A 76 4.16 2.87 0.60
CA THR A 76 3.62 3.59 1.75
C THR A 76 3.33 5.03 1.39
N VAL A 77 2.36 5.64 2.07
CA VAL A 77 2.18 7.09 2.11
C VAL A 77 2.82 7.67 3.37
N SER A 78 3.18 8.95 3.34
CA SER A 78 3.70 9.66 4.49
C SER A 78 2.64 9.79 5.59
N HIS A 79 3.00 9.46 6.83
CA HIS A 79 2.19 9.72 8.01
C HIS A 79 1.83 11.22 8.21
N ASP A 80 2.61 12.15 7.66
CA ASP A 80 2.27 13.58 7.67
C ASP A 80 1.15 13.94 6.68
N SER A 81 0.87 13.07 5.71
CA SER A 81 -0.13 13.31 4.66
C SER A 81 -1.46 12.59 4.89
N ALA A 82 -1.45 11.51 5.67
CA ALA A 82 -2.63 10.68 5.92
C ALA A 82 -2.60 10.03 7.30
N ARG A 83 -3.79 9.85 7.89
CA ARG A 83 -3.95 9.27 9.23
C ARG A 83 -3.76 7.75 9.22
N ILE A 84 -2.95 7.26 10.14
CA ILE A 84 -2.83 5.83 10.41
C ILE A 84 -4.14 5.32 11.02
N GLY A 85 -4.57 4.12 10.61
CA GLY A 85 -5.84 3.51 10.98
C GLY A 85 -7.03 3.95 10.12
N GLU A 86 -6.83 4.85 9.14
CA GLU A 86 -7.91 5.35 8.26
C GLU A 86 -7.55 5.18 6.78
N SER A 87 -8.10 4.17 6.15
CA SER A 87 -7.87 3.87 4.72
C SER A 87 -8.41 4.95 3.78
N ALA A 88 -9.54 5.57 4.12
CA ALA A 88 -10.09 6.70 3.37
C ALA A 88 -9.13 7.90 3.36
N SER A 89 -8.51 8.22 4.51
CA SER A 89 -7.51 9.28 4.60
C SER A 89 -6.27 8.94 3.76
N THR A 90 -5.81 7.69 3.83
CA THR A 90 -4.70 7.16 3.02
C THR A 90 -4.98 7.33 1.53
N PHE A 91 -6.18 6.97 1.07
CA PHE A 91 -6.58 7.10 -0.34
C PHE A 91 -6.69 8.55 -0.80
N GLU A 92 -7.40 9.39 -0.04
CA GLU A 92 -7.76 10.74 -0.49
C GLU A 92 -6.59 11.75 -0.40
N TYR A 93 -5.78 11.65 0.65
CA TYR A 93 -4.75 12.64 0.98
C TYR A 93 -3.32 12.13 0.88
N GLY A 94 -3.14 10.81 0.90
CA GLY A 94 -1.83 10.18 0.96
C GLY A 94 -0.88 10.64 -0.15
N VAL A 95 0.34 10.97 0.25
CA VAL A 95 1.48 11.22 -0.64
C VAL A 95 2.46 10.07 -0.47
N ILE A 96 2.83 9.41 -1.56
CA ILE A 96 3.75 8.26 -1.53
C ILE A 96 5.06 8.70 -0.87
N SER A 97 5.52 7.95 0.14
CA SER A 97 6.80 8.17 0.80
C SER A 97 7.84 7.14 0.40
N HIS A 98 7.44 5.87 0.27
CA HIS A 98 8.33 4.78 -0.14
C HIS A 98 7.60 3.83 -1.08
N ALA A 99 8.32 3.24 -2.02
CA ALA A 99 7.81 2.20 -2.90
C ALA A 99 8.87 1.11 -3.05
N ASN A 100 8.44 -0.15 -3.14
CA ASN A 100 9.34 -1.21 -3.56
C ASN A 100 9.57 -1.17 -5.09
N ALA A 101 10.53 -1.94 -5.58
CA ALA A 101 10.90 -1.94 -7.00
C ALA A 101 9.75 -2.35 -7.92
N ALA A 102 8.90 -3.29 -7.49
CA ALA A 102 7.72 -3.72 -8.23
C ALA A 102 6.68 -2.59 -8.38
N ALA A 103 6.41 -1.81 -7.32
CA ALA A 103 5.56 -0.64 -7.41
C ALA A 103 6.22 0.50 -8.22
N ALA A 104 7.53 0.70 -8.06
CA ALA A 104 8.26 1.72 -8.82
C ALA A 104 8.25 1.44 -10.34
N ALA A 105 8.33 0.17 -10.74
CA ALA A 105 8.18 -0.24 -12.14
C ALA A 105 6.77 0.05 -12.71
N MET A 106 5.77 0.23 -11.84
CA MET A 106 4.42 0.68 -12.19
C MET A 106 4.26 2.20 -12.11
N GLY A 107 5.34 2.96 -11.95
CA GLY A 107 5.33 4.42 -11.87
C GLY A 107 5.15 5.00 -10.47
N ALA A 108 5.16 4.18 -9.42
CA ALA A 108 5.14 4.70 -8.06
C ALA A 108 6.44 5.47 -7.76
N ALA A 109 6.32 6.70 -7.26
CA ALA A 109 7.46 7.50 -6.85
C ALA A 109 7.11 8.34 -5.63
N ALA A 110 8.10 8.56 -4.76
CA ALA A 110 7.95 9.43 -3.60
C ALA A 110 7.54 10.85 -4.04
N GLY A 111 6.62 11.46 -3.30
CA GLY A 111 6.07 12.79 -3.60
C GLY A 111 4.84 12.78 -4.51
N LEU A 112 4.50 11.67 -5.17
CA LEU A 112 3.26 11.56 -5.93
C LEU A 112 2.05 11.42 -5.00
N ARG A 113 0.93 12.05 -5.40
CA ARG A 113 -0.37 11.82 -4.76
C ARG A 113 -0.84 10.41 -5.08
N LEU A 114 -1.18 9.64 -4.05
CA LEU A 114 -1.54 8.24 -4.19
C LEU A 114 -2.69 8.05 -5.17
N ARG A 115 -3.79 8.80 -4.99
CA ARG A 115 -4.98 8.71 -5.84
C ARG A 115 -4.67 8.96 -7.33
N ASP A 116 -3.78 9.91 -7.61
CA ASP A 116 -3.48 10.36 -8.96
C ASP A 116 -2.67 9.28 -9.68
N TRP A 117 -1.70 8.67 -8.98
CA TRP A 117 -0.98 7.50 -9.49
C TRP A 117 -1.88 6.27 -9.64
N LEU A 118 -2.75 5.96 -8.67
CA LEU A 118 -3.68 4.83 -8.79
C LEU A 118 -4.62 4.99 -9.99
N ALA A 119 -5.03 6.21 -10.32
CA ALA A 119 -5.83 6.50 -11.50
C ALA A 119 -5.11 6.17 -12.82
N THR A 120 -3.76 6.24 -12.87
CA THR A 120 -3.01 5.84 -14.08
C THR A 120 -2.91 4.32 -14.24
N LEU A 121 -3.27 3.53 -13.23
CA LEU A 121 -3.27 2.07 -13.28
C LEU A 121 -4.64 1.48 -13.69
N ALA A 122 -5.66 2.33 -13.75
CA ALA A 122 -7.04 1.99 -14.09
C ALA A 122 -7.36 2.14 -15.59
N GLY A 123 -6.37 2.47 -16.41
CA GLY A 123 -6.42 2.41 -17.89
C GLY A 123 -5.48 1.34 -18.43
#